data_AF-A0A9D4CEW3-F1
#
_entry.id   AF-A0A9D4CEW3-F1
#
_cell.length_a   1.000
_cell.length_b   1.000
_cell.length_c   1.000
_cell.angle_alpha   90.00
_cell.angle_beta   90.00
_cell.angle_gamma   90.00
#
_symmetry.space_group_name_H-M   'P 1'
#
loop_
_entity.id
_entity.type
_entity.pdbx_description
1 polymer ?
#
loop_
_entity_poly.entity_id
_entity_poly.type
_entity_poly.pdbx_seq_one_letter_code
_entity_poly.pdbx_strand_id
1 'polypeptide(L)'
;MNFKIMSSTSFHKIQRTYLISTVDEYWEKQQREVLSSFEGHKLIVMGDGRNDSPGHSAQYCSYTMMEYDSKKILTLRTLDKRSTDRKSTNMEKVGFEQAIQELTDNNIAVEEVVTDAHLGIGSIMSKCITDKSCQKVFTFLAMERRYMYHMLNFSTQFQQL
;
A
#
# COMPACT_ATOMS: atom_id res chain seq x y z
N MET A 1 13.21 32.94 29.10
CA MET A 1 12.94 31.49 28.99
C MET A 1 13.93 30.92 27.99
N ASN A 2 14.88 30.09 28.43
CA ASN A 2 15.94 29.52 27.58
C ASN A 2 15.43 28.20 26.99
N PHE A 3 14.76 28.24 25.84
CA PHE A 3 14.44 27.02 25.09
C PHE A 3 15.73 26.52 24.46
N LYS A 4 16.38 25.55 25.10
CA LYS A 4 17.51 24.85 24.49
C LYS A 4 16.98 24.17 23.23
N ILE A 5 17.33 24.72 22.07
CA ILE A 5 17.00 24.12 20.78
C ILE A 5 17.67 22.75 20.76
N MET A 6 16.83 21.72 20.72
CA MET A 6 17.27 20.34 20.64
C MET A 6 18.05 20.13 19.34
N SER A 7 19.23 19.51 19.43
CA SER A 7 20.01 19.18 18.24
C SER A 7 19.24 18.19 17.35
N SER A 8 19.45 18.25 16.03
CA SER A 8 18.88 17.29 15.08
C SER A 8 19.20 15.83 15.48
N THR A 9 20.40 15.58 16.00
CA THR A 9 20.81 14.26 16.51
C THR A 9 19.95 13.80 17.69
N SER A 10 19.72 14.69 18.66
CA SER A 10 18.87 14.41 19.82
C SER A 10 17.42 14.19 19.41
N PHE A 11 16.90 15.00 18.48
CA PHE A 11 15.55 14.85 17.92
C PHE A 11 15.35 13.49 17.26
N HIS A 12 16.21 13.12 16.30
CA HIS A 12 16.10 11.83 15.62
C HIS A 12 16.32 10.64 16.55
N LYS A 13 17.15 10.80 17.60
CA LYS A 13 17.31 9.76 18.63
C LYS A 13 16.01 9.55 19.39
N ILE A 14 15.37 10.63 19.85
CA ILE A 14 14.08 10.55 20.55
C ILE A 14 13.00 9.93 19.65
N GLN A 15 12.92 10.35 18.37
CA GLN A 15 11.98 9.77 17.42
C GLN A 15 12.19 8.26 17.25
N ARG A 16 13.43 7.83 16.99
CA ARG A 16 13.73 6.39 16.82
C ARG A 16 13.52 5.56 18.07
N THR A 17 13.79 6.12 19.25
CA THR A 17 13.72 5.36 20.50
C THR A 17 12.30 5.27 21.05
N TYR A 18 11.46 6.28 20.86
CA TYR A 18 10.15 6.35 21.49
C TYR A 18 9.02 6.49 20.47
N LEU A 19 9.12 7.44 19.55
CA LEU A 19 8.00 7.78 18.68
C LEU A 19 7.69 6.68 17.66
N ILE A 20 8.72 6.19 16.96
CA ILE A 20 8.52 5.22 15.86
C ILE A 20 7.91 3.93 16.40
N SER A 21 8.46 3.36 17.48
CA SER A 21 7.91 2.14 18.08
C SER A 21 6.46 2.30 18.53
N THR A 22 6.11 3.44 19.14
CA THR A 22 4.72 3.70 19.55
C THR A 22 3.78 3.83 18.35
N VAL A 23 4.21 4.47 17.26
CA VAL A 23 3.42 4.58 16.03
C VAL A 23 3.24 3.21 15.38
N ASP A 24 4.31 2.40 15.32
CA ASP A 24 4.27 1.06 14.73
C ASP A 24 3.33 0.13 15.53
N GLU A 25 3.45 0.12 16.87
CA GLU A 25 2.55 -0.65 17.74
C GLU A 25 1.09 -0.25 17.58
N TYR A 26 0.82 1.06 17.47
CA TYR A 26 -0.52 1.57 17.25
C TYR A 26 -1.06 1.17 15.86
N TRP A 27 -0.23 1.32 14.82
CA TRP A 27 -0.58 0.91 13.46
C TRP A 27 -0.90 -0.58 13.39
N GLU A 28 -0.03 -1.45 13.90
CA GLU A 28 -0.24 -2.89 13.90
C GLU A 28 -1.52 -3.27 14.66
N LYS A 29 -1.80 -2.61 15.79
CA LYS A 29 -3.03 -2.82 16.53
C LYS A 29 -4.25 -2.48 15.68
N GLN A 30 -4.27 -1.30 15.06
CA GLN A 30 -5.38 -0.88 14.20
C GLN A 30 -5.52 -1.77 12.97
N GLN A 31 -4.40 -2.16 12.35
CA GLN A 31 -4.38 -3.05 11.20
C GLN A 31 -4.98 -4.42 11.55
N ARG A 32 -4.60 -5.02 12.69
CA ARG A 32 -5.20 -6.28 13.16
C ARG A 32 -6.70 -6.16 13.40
N GLU A 33 -7.16 -5.07 14.02
CA GLU A 33 -8.59 -4.81 14.24
C GLU A 33 -9.35 -4.67 12.90
N VAL A 34 -8.75 -4.02 11.91
CA VAL A 34 -9.32 -3.90 10.57
C VAL A 34 -9.37 -5.25 9.86
N LEU A 35 -8.26 -5.99 9.82
CA LEU A 35 -8.17 -7.28 9.12
C LEU A 35 -9.12 -8.31 9.73
N SER A 36 -9.18 -8.40 11.06
CA SER A 36 -10.13 -9.29 11.75
C SER A 36 -11.59 -8.94 11.45
N SER A 37 -11.93 -7.67 11.20
CA SER A 37 -13.28 -7.28 10.79
C SER A 37 -13.70 -7.81 9.42
N PHE A 38 -12.75 -8.30 8.62
CA PHE A 38 -12.98 -8.85 7.28
C PHE A 38 -12.72 -10.36 7.18
N GLU A 39 -12.41 -11.05 8.27
CA GLU A 39 -12.27 -12.51 8.26
C GLU A 39 -13.54 -13.17 7.74
N GLY A 40 -13.36 -14.17 6.87
CA GLY A 40 -14.47 -14.91 6.23
C GLY A 40 -15.21 -14.14 5.12
N HIS A 41 -14.85 -12.88 4.86
CA HIS A 41 -15.44 -12.09 3.77
C HIS A 41 -14.53 -12.11 2.55
N LYS A 42 -15.15 -12.10 1.36
CA LYS A 42 -14.46 -11.89 0.09
C LYS A 42 -14.40 -10.40 -0.20
N LEU A 43 -13.19 -9.87 -0.37
CA LEU A 43 -12.97 -8.43 -0.51
C LEU A 43 -12.66 -8.04 -1.95
N ILE A 44 -13.18 -6.88 -2.34
CA ILE A 44 -12.69 -6.11 -3.48
C ILE A 44 -11.69 -5.12 -2.92
N VAL A 45 -10.46 -5.13 -3.43
CA VAL A 45 -9.38 -4.27 -2.95
C VAL A 45 -8.89 -3.34 -4.04
N MET A 46 -8.57 -2.11 -3.67
CA MET A 46 -7.93 -1.13 -4.55
C MET A 46 -6.51 -0.88 -4.08
N GLY A 47 -5.54 -0.90 -5.00
CA GLY A 47 -4.14 -0.66 -4.71
C GLY A 47 -3.54 0.44 -5.58
N ASP A 48 -2.70 1.30 -4.98
CA ASP A 48 -1.96 2.34 -5.69
C ASP A 48 -0.58 2.57 -5.04
N GLY A 49 0.40 2.97 -5.85
CA GLY A 49 1.76 3.28 -5.43
C GLY A 49 2.11 4.75 -5.65
N ARG A 50 2.54 5.42 -4.58
CA ARG A 50 2.96 6.83 -4.62
C ARG A 50 4.47 6.95 -4.48
N ASN A 51 5.12 7.52 -5.49
CA ASN A 51 6.54 7.85 -5.45
C ASN A 51 6.79 9.23 -4.82
N ASP A 52 7.91 9.35 -4.10
CA ASP A 52 8.34 10.59 -3.43
C ASP A 52 8.73 11.73 -4.40
N SER A 53 9.17 11.37 -5.61
CA SER A 53 9.53 12.34 -6.64
C SER A 53 9.16 11.86 -8.05
N PRO A 54 8.97 12.78 -9.01
CA PRO A 54 8.71 12.41 -10.40
C PRO A 54 9.89 11.71 -11.07
N GLY A 55 9.59 10.78 -11.97
CA GLY A 55 10.57 10.18 -12.89
C GLY A 55 11.45 9.11 -12.25
N HIS A 56 12.59 8.83 -12.88
CA HIS A 56 13.50 7.76 -12.48
C HIS A 56 14.31 8.05 -11.21
N SER A 57 14.16 9.24 -10.63
CA SER A 57 14.90 9.71 -9.47
C SER A 57 14.29 9.31 -8.13
N ALA A 58 13.07 8.77 -8.12
CA ALA A 58 12.38 8.37 -6.90
C ALA A 58 13.23 7.44 -6.03
N GLN A 59 13.28 7.76 -4.74
CA GLN A 59 14.02 7.02 -3.72
C GLN A 59 13.08 6.16 -2.88
N TYR A 60 11.86 6.64 -2.65
CA TYR A 60 10.84 5.94 -1.88
C TYR A 60 9.53 5.81 -2.65
N CYS A 61 8.83 4.71 -2.40
CA CYS A 61 7.49 4.46 -2.91
C CYS A 61 6.61 3.93 -1.78
N SER A 62 5.51 4.62 -1.50
CA SER A 62 4.49 4.15 -0.57
C SER A 62 3.39 3.45 -1.35
N TYR A 63 3.26 2.14 -1.17
CA TYR A 63 2.21 1.32 -1.74
C TYR A 63 1.10 1.11 -0.73
N THR A 64 -0.14 1.41 -1.11
CA THR A 64 -1.31 1.31 -0.22
C THR A 64 -2.34 0.39 -0.85
N MET A 65 -2.93 -0.51 -0.05
CA MET A 65 -4.09 -1.30 -0.46
C MET A 65 -5.24 -1.07 0.51
N MET A 66 -6.42 -0.84 -0.04
CA MET A 66 -7.65 -0.55 0.72
C MET A 66 -8.79 -1.45 0.29
N GLU A 67 -9.74 -1.67 1.18
CA GLU A 67 -11.00 -2.33 0.85
C GLU A 67 -11.95 -1.35 0.15
N TYR A 68 -12.70 -1.86 -0.83
CA TYR A 68 -13.48 -1.03 -1.74
C TYR A 68 -14.69 -0.34 -1.10
N ASP A 69 -15.50 -1.01 -0.30
CA ASP A 69 -16.77 -0.43 0.19
C ASP A 69 -16.56 0.45 1.43
N SER A 70 -15.87 -0.09 2.45
CA SER A 70 -15.60 0.57 3.72
C SER A 70 -14.49 1.63 3.65
N LYS A 71 -13.68 1.59 2.60
CA LYS A 71 -12.48 2.42 2.41
C LYS A 71 -11.41 2.27 3.48
N LYS A 72 -11.45 1.20 4.27
CA LYS A 72 -10.42 0.91 5.27
C LYS A 72 -9.12 0.48 4.59
N ILE A 73 -8.01 1.03 5.07
CA ILE A 73 -6.67 0.64 4.61
C ILE A 73 -6.35 -0.74 5.19
N LEU A 74 -6.01 -1.69 4.33
CA LEU A 74 -5.65 -3.04 4.72
C LEU A 74 -4.13 -3.20 4.88
N THR A 75 -3.35 -2.52 4.04
CA THR A 75 -1.89 -2.47 4.15
C THR A 75 -1.33 -1.14 3.62
N LEU A 76 -0.21 -0.73 4.22
CA LEU A 76 0.61 0.40 3.80
C LEU A 76 2.08 -0.02 3.89
N ARG A 77 2.78 0.02 2.76
CA ARG A 77 4.19 -0.37 2.66
C ARG A 77 5.02 0.75 2.07
N THR A 78 6.07 1.15 2.77
CA THR A 78 7.05 2.09 2.23
C THR A 78 8.28 1.32 1.75
N LEU A 79 8.54 1.41 0.46
CA LEU A 79 9.67 0.79 -0.20
C LEU A 79 10.78 1.78 -0.43
N ASP A 80 12.00 1.28 -0.39
CA ASP A 80 13.20 2.01 -0.75
C ASP A 80 13.71 1.48 -2.09
N LYS A 81 14.03 2.36 -3.03
CA LYS A 81 14.57 2.01 -4.34
C LYS A 81 15.78 1.07 -4.25
N ARG A 82 16.55 1.16 -3.17
CA ARG A 82 17.72 0.30 -2.91
C ARG A 82 17.34 -1.17 -2.72
N SER A 83 16.11 -1.47 -2.28
CA SER A 83 15.59 -2.84 -2.17
C SER A 83 14.97 -3.36 -3.46
N THR A 84 14.93 -2.58 -4.54
CA THR A 84 14.24 -2.94 -5.80
C THR A 84 15.14 -2.71 -7.03
N ASP A 85 16.33 -3.32 -7.02
CA ASP A 85 17.35 -3.24 -8.10
C ASP A 85 17.71 -1.80 -8.52
N ARG A 86 17.51 -0.83 -7.62
CA ARG A 86 17.70 0.61 -7.90
C ARG A 86 16.83 1.15 -9.04
N LYS A 87 15.71 0.50 -9.36
CA LYS A 87 14.75 0.97 -10.38
C LYS A 87 13.45 1.40 -9.72
N SER A 88 13.11 2.68 -9.88
CA SER A 88 11.88 3.23 -9.29
C SER A 88 10.62 2.59 -9.88
N THR A 89 10.65 2.21 -11.16
CA THR A 89 9.56 1.50 -11.84
C THR A 89 9.25 0.14 -11.23
N ASN A 90 10.19 -0.46 -10.50
CA ASN A 90 10.00 -1.76 -9.86
C ASN A 90 9.46 -1.64 -8.44
N MET A 91 9.47 -0.44 -7.84
CA MET A 91 9.00 -0.29 -6.46
C MET A 91 7.51 -0.56 -6.34
N GLU A 92 6.69 0.05 -7.18
CA GLU A 92 5.25 -0.17 -7.20
C GLU A 92 4.90 -1.65 -7.40
N LYS A 93 5.64 -2.31 -8.30
CA LYS A 93 5.57 -3.75 -8.58
C LYS A 93 5.80 -4.59 -7.30
N VAL A 94 6.90 -4.34 -6.61
CA VAL A 94 7.28 -5.06 -5.38
C VAL A 94 6.30 -4.74 -4.25
N GLY A 95 5.78 -3.51 -4.19
CA GLY A 95 4.83 -3.06 -3.18
C GLY A 95 3.51 -3.82 -3.29
N PHE A 96 3.03 -3.99 -4.52
CA PHE A 96 1.86 -4.82 -4.81
C PHE A 96 2.07 -6.28 -4.39
N GLU A 97 3.20 -6.89 -4.77
CA GLU A 97 3.50 -8.29 -4.41
C GLU A 97 3.53 -8.49 -2.89
N GLN A 98 4.20 -7.59 -2.16
CA GLN A 98 4.26 -7.64 -0.69
C GLN A 98 2.88 -7.42 -0.05
N ALA A 99 2.08 -6.50 -0.58
CA ALA A 99 0.74 -6.22 -0.08
C ALA A 99 -0.19 -7.44 -0.24
N ILE A 100 -0.19 -8.09 -1.41
CA ILE A 100 -0.99 -9.30 -1.64
C ILE A 100 -0.51 -10.46 -0.75
N GLN A 101 0.79 -10.63 -0.61
CA GLN A 101 1.35 -11.65 0.28
C GLN A 101 0.89 -11.44 1.72
N GLU A 102 0.95 -10.20 2.22
CA GLU A 102 0.50 -9.87 3.57
C GLU A 102 -1.00 -10.17 3.78
N LEU A 103 -1.86 -9.83 2.83
CA LEU A 103 -3.28 -10.17 2.93
C LEU A 103 -3.50 -11.69 2.95
N THR A 104 -2.71 -12.41 2.15
CA THR A 104 -2.76 -13.88 2.08
C THR A 104 -2.30 -14.50 3.40
N ASP A 105 -1.19 -14.01 3.98
CA ASP A 105 -0.65 -14.48 5.25
C ASP A 105 -1.61 -14.22 6.42
N ASN A 106 -2.42 -13.15 6.33
CA ASN A 106 -3.47 -12.83 7.28
C ASN A 106 -4.83 -13.49 6.97
N ASN A 107 -4.87 -14.49 6.06
CA ASN A 107 -6.09 -15.22 5.67
C ASN A 107 -7.22 -14.35 5.11
N ILE A 108 -6.90 -13.21 4.49
CA ILE A 108 -7.89 -12.37 3.83
C ILE A 108 -8.18 -12.90 2.43
N ALA A 109 -9.44 -13.23 2.16
CA ALA A 109 -9.88 -13.68 0.85
C ALA A 109 -10.11 -12.47 -0.06
N VAL A 110 -9.22 -12.26 -1.03
CA VAL A 110 -9.36 -11.21 -2.04
C VAL A 110 -10.09 -11.78 -3.26
N GLU A 111 -11.29 -11.28 -3.55
CA GLU A 111 -12.05 -11.69 -4.73
C GLU A 111 -11.65 -10.90 -5.97
N GLU A 112 -11.46 -9.59 -5.81
CA GLU A 112 -11.13 -8.69 -6.88
C GLU A 112 -10.05 -7.69 -6.48
N VAL A 113 -9.10 -7.46 -7.39
CA VAL A 113 -8.06 -6.45 -7.23
C VAL A 113 -8.20 -5.41 -8.34
N VAL A 114 -8.18 -4.15 -7.91
CA VAL A 114 -8.29 -2.97 -8.73
C VAL A 114 -7.01 -2.15 -8.62
N THR A 115 -6.27 -2.00 -9.70
CA THR A 115 -5.05 -1.19 -9.74
C THR A 115 -4.99 -0.34 -11.01
N ASP A 116 -4.22 0.74 -10.96
CA ASP A 116 -3.94 1.54 -12.14
C ASP A 116 -3.27 0.68 -13.21
N ALA A 117 -3.36 1.11 -14.47
CA ALA A 117 -2.84 0.39 -15.63
C ALA A 117 -1.29 0.45 -15.70
N HIS A 118 -0.63 0.07 -14.62
CA HIS A 118 0.80 -0.13 -14.57
C HIS A 118 1.15 -1.47 -15.24
N LEU A 119 1.84 -1.43 -16.38
CA LEU A 119 2.18 -2.61 -17.20
C LEU A 119 2.89 -3.72 -16.38
N GLY A 120 3.72 -3.31 -15.41
CA GLY A 120 4.42 -4.23 -14.50
C GLY A 120 3.48 -5.01 -13.57
N ILE A 121 2.44 -4.37 -13.03
CA ILE A 121 1.45 -5.01 -12.16
C ILE A 121 0.57 -5.96 -12.98
N GLY A 122 0.13 -5.55 -14.17
CA GLY A 122 -0.62 -6.42 -15.08
C GLY A 122 0.11 -7.73 -15.40
N SER A 123 1.45 -7.69 -15.55
CA SER A 123 2.27 -8.89 -15.77
C SER A 123 2.43 -9.78 -14.52
N ILE A 124 2.36 -9.23 -13.31
CA ILE A 124 2.37 -10.03 -12.07
C ILE A 124 1.03 -10.68 -11.84
N MET A 125 -0.05 -9.92 -12.04
CA MET A 125 -1.41 -10.39 -11.81
C MET A 125 -1.71 -11.62 -12.66
N SER A 126 -1.16 -11.69 -13.87
CA SER A 126 -1.26 -12.87 -14.74
C SER A 126 -0.42 -14.08 -14.28
N LYS A 127 0.49 -13.92 -13.32
CA LYS A 127 1.35 -14.99 -12.76
C LYS A 127 0.98 -15.41 -11.34
N CYS A 128 0.78 -14.45 -10.43
CA CYS A 128 0.54 -14.70 -9.00
C CYS A 128 -0.87 -15.20 -8.67
N ILE A 129 -1.86 -14.95 -9.54
CA ILE A 129 -3.28 -15.21 -9.23
C ILE A 129 -3.77 -16.55 -9.79
N THR A 130 -2.96 -17.22 -10.61
CA THR A 130 -3.20 -18.61 -11.04
C THR A 130 -3.13 -19.63 -9.89
N ASP A 131 -2.63 -19.23 -8.70
CA ASP A 131 -2.63 -20.06 -7.49
C ASP A 131 -3.79 -19.67 -6.53
N LYS A 132 -4.99 -20.14 -6.91
CA LYS A 132 -6.18 -20.47 -6.10
C LYS A 132 -6.88 -19.46 -5.16
N SER A 133 -6.41 -18.24 -4.88
CA SER A 133 -7.10 -17.36 -3.91
C SER A 133 -7.85 -16.15 -4.47
N CYS A 134 -7.57 -15.69 -5.70
CA CYS A 134 -8.16 -14.46 -6.25
C CYS A 134 -8.87 -14.74 -7.59
N GLN A 135 -10.17 -14.42 -7.68
CA GLN A 135 -11.04 -14.95 -8.75
C GLN A 135 -11.25 -13.99 -9.93
N LYS A 136 -11.09 -12.67 -9.77
CA LYS A 136 -11.25 -11.69 -10.86
C LYS A 136 -10.30 -10.50 -10.68
N VAL A 137 -9.82 -9.91 -11.77
CA VAL A 137 -8.89 -8.77 -11.72
C VAL A 137 -9.24 -7.80 -12.84
N PHE A 138 -9.41 -6.52 -12.49
CA PHE A 138 -9.67 -5.47 -13.46
C PHE A 138 -8.54 -4.45 -13.41
N THR A 139 -7.80 -4.38 -14.51
CA THR A 139 -6.96 -3.22 -14.80
C THR A 139 -7.87 -2.08 -15.26
N PHE A 140 -7.46 -0.82 -15.05
CA PHE A 140 -8.22 0.41 -15.37
C PHE A 140 -8.96 0.38 -16.73
N LEU A 141 -8.42 -0.31 -17.74
CA LEU A 141 -9.01 -0.43 -19.08
C LEU A 141 -10.26 -1.33 -19.15
N ALA A 142 -10.45 -2.24 -18.21
CA ALA A 142 -11.59 -3.15 -18.13
C ALA A 142 -12.62 -2.74 -17.06
N MET A 143 -12.39 -1.61 -16.38
CA MET A 143 -13.16 -1.17 -15.24
C MET A 143 -14.55 -0.67 -15.67
N GLU A 144 -15.61 -1.34 -15.22
CA GLU A 144 -16.97 -0.80 -15.35
C GLU A 144 -17.03 0.59 -14.66
N ARG A 145 -17.85 1.51 -15.19
CA ARG A 145 -17.99 2.91 -14.69
C ARG A 145 -18.21 3.02 -13.17
N ARG A 146 -18.58 1.92 -12.51
CA ARG A 146 -18.79 1.76 -11.08
C ARG A 146 -17.56 2.10 -10.22
N TYR A 147 -16.34 1.78 -10.65
CA TYR A 147 -15.15 1.90 -9.79
C TYR A 147 -14.30 3.17 -10.07
N MET A 148 -14.44 3.77 -11.27
CA MET A 148 -13.61 4.92 -11.70
C MET A 148 -13.69 6.12 -10.75
N TYR A 149 -14.87 6.47 -10.25
CA TYR A 149 -15.03 7.63 -9.36
C TYR A 149 -14.29 7.43 -8.03
N HIS A 150 -14.33 6.22 -7.48
CA HIS A 150 -13.71 5.93 -6.20
C HIS A 150 -12.18 5.86 -6.28
N MET A 151 -11.65 5.36 -7.39
CA MET A 151 -10.21 5.29 -7.60
C MET A 151 -9.59 6.66 -7.88
N LEU A 152 -10.25 7.51 -8.67
CA LEU A 152 -9.84 8.89 -8.86
C LEU A 152 -9.79 9.65 -7.53
N ASN A 153 -10.79 9.45 -6.66
CA ASN A 153 -10.79 10.04 -5.32
C ASN A 153 -9.70 9.45 -4.42
N PHE A 154 -9.42 8.15 -4.51
CA PHE A 154 -8.34 7.50 -3.75
C PHE A 154 -6.97 8.08 -4.15
N SER A 155 -6.66 8.12 -5.44
CA SER A 155 -5.42 8.73 -5.94
C SER A 155 -5.31 10.21 -5.53
N THR A 156 -6.42 10.95 -5.58
CA THR A 156 -6.43 12.39 -5.22
C THR A 156 -6.31 12.63 -3.70
N GLN A 157 -6.94 11.82 -2.84
CA GLN A 157 -6.88 11.97 -1.38
C GLN A 157 -5.51 11.61 -0.81
N PHE A 158 -4.84 10.61 -1.38
CA PHE A 158 -3.45 10.28 -1.02
C PHE A 158 -2.41 11.18 -1.69
N GLN A 159 -2.78 11.97 -2.71
CA GLN A 159 -1.92 13.02 -3.28
C GLN A 159 -1.79 14.28 -2.40
N GLN A 160 -2.61 14.42 -1.34
CA GLN A 160 -2.60 15.57 -0.42
C GLN A 160 -1.90 15.28 0.93
N LEU A 161 -1.46 14.05 1.16
CA LEU A 161 -0.59 13.65 2.28
C LEU A 161 0.87 13.58 1.82
#